data_AF-A0A382ZH12-F1
#
_entry.id   AF-A0A382ZH12-F1
#
_cell.length_a   1.000
_cell.length_b   1.000
_cell.length_c   1.000
_cell.angle_alpha   90.00
_cell.angle_beta   90.00
_cell.angle_gamma   90.00
#
_symmetry.space_group_name_H-M   'P 1'
#
loop_
_entity.id
_entity.type
_entity.pdbx_description
1 polymer ?
#
loop_
_entity_poly.entity_id
_entity_poly.type
_entity_poly.pdbx_seq_one_letter_code
_entity_poly.pdbx_strand_id
1 'polypeptide(L)'
;MKNLKMYCVTNKVVNFLDKTNYDIGWVGLDAPPANYITCNHQDNIFFKEKFYSELTFHYWYWKNKLILNDPNWIGFCQKRRFWIKKESLNKNVDNSNYLDHF
;
A
#
# COMPACT_ATOMS: atom_id res chain seq x y z
N MET A 1 -8.16 6.16 13.71
CA MET A 1 -9.02 7.00 12.84
C MET A 1 -10.18 6.14 12.38
N LYS A 2 -11.44 6.59 12.52
CA LYS A 2 -12.57 5.86 11.91
C LYS A 2 -12.51 6.10 10.40
N ASN A 3 -12.64 5.04 9.59
CA ASN A 3 -12.74 5.09 8.11
C ASN A 3 -11.45 5.40 7.34
N LEU A 4 -10.30 4.81 7.70
CA LEU A 4 -9.07 4.87 6.90
C LEU A 4 -8.86 3.56 6.13
N LYS A 5 -8.71 3.62 4.80
CA LYS A 5 -8.28 2.52 3.94
C LYS A 5 -6.82 2.74 3.55
N MET A 6 -5.95 1.80 3.90
CA MET A 6 -4.51 1.88 3.60
C MET A 6 -4.13 0.94 2.47
N TYR A 7 -3.36 1.48 1.52
CA TYR A 7 -2.73 0.73 0.44
C TYR A 7 -1.21 0.68 0.64
N CYS A 8 -0.65 -0.51 0.79
CA CYS A 8 0.80 -0.72 0.83
C CYS A 8 1.33 -1.04 -0.57
N VAL A 9 2.17 -0.18 -1.14
CA VAL A 9 2.72 -0.39 -2.48
C VAL A 9 4.05 -1.14 -2.41
N THR A 10 4.19 -2.19 -3.23
CA THR A 10 5.39 -3.03 -3.29
C THR A 10 5.65 -3.57 -4.70
N ASN A 11 6.93 -3.77 -5.02
CA ASN A 11 7.40 -4.47 -6.21
C ASN A 11 7.93 -5.88 -5.91
N LYS A 12 7.77 -6.36 -4.66
CA LYS A 12 8.22 -7.68 -4.24
C LYS A 12 7.29 -8.26 -3.18
N VAL A 13 7.21 -9.58 -3.10
CA VAL A 13 6.48 -10.26 -2.03
C VAL A 13 7.19 -10.02 -0.70
N VAL A 14 6.41 -9.73 0.34
CA VAL A 14 6.91 -9.47 1.68
C VAL A 14 5.95 -10.12 2.68
N ASN A 15 6.37 -11.25 3.25
CA ASN A 15 5.50 -12.17 4.01
C ASN A 15 4.76 -11.55 5.20
N PHE A 16 5.25 -10.43 5.77
CA PHE A 16 4.55 -9.79 6.88
C PHE A 16 3.37 -8.94 6.41
N LEU A 17 3.34 -8.48 5.15
CA LEU A 17 2.26 -7.67 4.61
C LEU A 17 0.93 -8.43 4.62
N ASP A 18 0.99 -9.74 4.38
CA ASP A 18 -0.18 -10.64 4.44
C ASP A 18 -0.79 -10.74 5.84
N LYS A 19 -0.07 -10.30 6.88
CA LYS A 19 -0.56 -10.26 8.27
C LYS A 19 -1.17 -8.90 8.64
N THR A 20 -1.05 -7.91 7.75
CA THR A 20 -1.62 -6.57 7.97
C THR A 20 -3.05 -6.51 7.42
N ASN A 21 -3.81 -5.50 7.85
CA ASN A 21 -5.13 -5.22 7.30
C ASN A 21 -5.09 -4.27 6.08
N TYR A 22 -3.95 -4.13 5.42
CA TYR A 22 -3.76 -3.20 4.31
C TYR A 22 -4.06 -3.90 2.99
N ASP A 23 -4.65 -3.17 2.06
CA ASP A 23 -4.69 -3.59 0.66
C ASP A 23 -3.28 -3.47 0.08
N ILE A 24 -2.86 -4.42 -0.76
CA ILE A 24 -1.50 -4.44 -1.31
C ILE A 24 -1.54 -4.04 -2.79
N GLY A 25 -0.86 -2.94 -3.12
CA GLY A 25 -0.65 -2.48 -4.49
C GLY A 25 0.63 -3.03 -5.08
N TRP A 26 0.56 -3.62 -6.27
CA TRP A 26 1.69 -4.22 -6.96
C TRP A 26 2.23 -3.34 -8.07
N VAL A 27 3.53 -3.04 -8.00
CA VAL A 27 4.31 -2.33 -9.03
C VAL A 27 5.50 -3.16 -9.55
N GLY A 28 5.54 -4.47 -9.25
CA GLY A 28 6.63 -5.36 -9.70
C GLY A 28 6.42 -5.89 -11.12
N LEU A 29 7.51 -6.24 -11.79
CA LEU A 29 7.47 -6.83 -13.14
C LEU A 29 7.05 -8.31 -13.12
N ASP A 30 7.32 -9.00 -12.02
CA ASP A 30 6.96 -10.41 -11.85
C ASP A 30 5.46 -10.59 -11.56
N ALA A 31 4.99 -11.83 -11.68
CA ALA A 31 3.61 -12.18 -11.31
C ALA A 31 3.40 -11.99 -9.79
N PRO A 32 2.43 -11.17 -9.37
CA PRO A 32 2.12 -11.00 -7.95
C PRO A 32 1.30 -12.16 -7.38
N PRO A 33 1.22 -12.27 -6.04
CA PRO A 33 0.17 -13.03 -5.37
C PRO A 33 -1.24 -12.61 -5.82
N ALA A 34 -2.17 -13.57 -5.89
CA ALA A 34 -3.51 -13.33 -6.43
C ALA A 34 -4.35 -12.30 -5.65
N ASN A 35 -4.04 -12.09 -4.37
CA ASN A 35 -4.71 -11.12 -3.51
C ASN A 35 -4.17 -9.68 -3.66
N TYR A 36 -3.16 -9.46 -4.50
CA TYR A 36 -2.57 -8.14 -4.69
C TYR A 36 -3.23 -7.41 -5.86
N ILE A 37 -3.36 -6.09 -5.73
CA ILE A 37 -3.98 -5.22 -6.73
C ILE A 37 -2.90 -4.80 -7.73
N THR A 38 -3.02 -5.24 -8.98
CA THR A 38 -2.14 -4.79 -10.05
C THR A 38 -2.53 -3.43 -10.59
N CYS A 39 -1.57 -2.70 -11.14
CA CYS A 39 -1.79 -1.38 -11.76
C CYS A 39 -1.32 -1.28 -13.21
N ASN A 40 -1.14 -2.44 -13.88
CA ASN A 40 -0.65 -2.55 -15.26
C ASN A 40 -1.79 -2.73 -16.29
N HIS A 41 -3.00 -2.33 -15.95
CA HIS A 41 -4.19 -2.47 -16.80
C HIS A 41 -5.03 -1.19 -16.75
N GLN A 42 -6.00 -1.03 -17.68
CA GLN A 42 -6.82 0.19 -17.83
C GLN A 42 -5.95 1.45 -18.03
N ASP A 43 -6.37 2.62 -17.54
CA ASP A 43 -5.58 3.85 -17.64
C ASP A 43 -4.41 3.78 -16.65
N ASN A 44 -3.20 3.61 -17.18
CA ASN A 44 -2.03 3.35 -16.37
C ASN A 44 -0.75 3.95 -16.96
N ILE A 45 0.22 4.14 -16.07
CA ILE A 45 1.58 4.57 -16.41
C ILE A 45 2.61 3.52 -16.00
N PHE A 46 2.25 2.23 -16.01
CA PHE A 46 3.10 1.15 -15.51
C PHE A 46 4.45 1.06 -16.23
N PHE A 47 4.47 1.37 -17.53
CA PHE A 47 5.72 1.48 -18.30
C PHE A 47 6.70 2.57 -17.80
N LYS A 48 6.24 3.47 -16.92
CA LYS A 48 7.06 4.50 -16.26
C LYS A 48 7.49 4.12 -14.84
N GLU A 49 7.17 2.93 -14.35
CA GLU A 49 7.44 2.51 -12.96
C GLU A 49 8.89 2.75 -12.54
N LYS A 50 9.84 2.41 -13.41
CA LYS A 50 11.27 2.64 -13.17
C LYS A 50 11.64 4.09 -12.78
N PHE A 51 10.83 5.07 -13.20
CA PHE A 51 11.05 6.50 -12.94
C PHE A 51 10.08 7.10 -11.93
N TYR A 52 8.93 6.45 -11.69
CA TYR A 52 7.84 6.97 -10.85
C TYR A 52 7.58 6.14 -9.59
N SER A 53 8.17 4.95 -9.47
CA SER A 53 8.05 4.05 -8.33
C SER A 53 6.59 3.87 -7.92
N GLU A 54 6.24 4.11 -6.65
CA GLU A 54 4.88 3.94 -6.12
C GLU A 54 3.86 4.93 -6.69
N LEU A 55 4.30 6.05 -7.28
CA LEU A 55 3.39 6.99 -7.95
C LEU A 55 2.67 6.32 -9.14
N THR A 56 3.26 5.27 -9.69
CA THR A 56 2.62 4.42 -10.70
C THR A 56 1.31 3.85 -10.21
N PHE A 57 1.30 3.28 -9.00
CA PHE A 57 0.10 2.76 -8.37
C PHE A 57 -0.86 3.88 -7.97
N HIS A 58 -0.35 5.01 -7.46
CA HIS A 58 -1.18 6.14 -7.09
C HIS A 58 -1.95 6.71 -8.29
N TYR A 59 -1.28 6.84 -9.44
CA TYR A 59 -1.89 7.28 -10.69
C TYR A 59 -3.01 6.33 -11.11
N TRP A 60 -2.71 5.02 -11.14
CA TRP A 60 -3.69 4.01 -11.49
C TRP A 60 -4.89 4.03 -10.52
N TYR A 61 -4.64 4.14 -9.22
CA TYR A 61 -5.70 4.26 -8.23
C TYR A 61 -6.59 5.47 -8.50
N TRP A 62 -5.97 6.63 -8.74
CA TRP A 62 -6.68 7.86 -9.06
C TRP A 62 -7.59 7.70 -10.29
N LYS A 63 -7.08 7.11 -11.36
CA LYS A 63 -7.82 6.99 -12.61
C LYS A 63 -8.91 5.92 -12.60
N ASN A 64 -8.70 4.83 -11.86
CA ASN A 64 -9.51 3.63 -12.02
C ASN A 64 -10.33 3.25 -10.78
N LYS A 65 -9.91 3.67 -9.57
CA LYS A 65 -10.53 3.23 -8.31
C LYS A 65 -11.03 4.35 -7.41
N LEU A 66 -10.57 5.59 -7.60
CA LEU A 66 -10.97 6.72 -6.78
C LEU A 66 -12.46 7.05 -6.98
N ILE A 67 -13.22 7.00 -5.87
CA ILE A 67 -14.61 7.45 -5.82
C ILE A 67 -14.63 8.78 -5.06
N LEU A 68 -15.02 9.87 -5.74
CA LEU A 68 -14.95 11.23 -5.18
C LEU A 68 -15.82 11.44 -3.95
N ASN A 69 -16.93 10.70 -3.82
CA ASN A 69 -17.87 10.81 -2.71
C ASN A 69 -17.70 9.68 -1.68
N ASP A 70 -16.57 8.95 -1.69
CA ASP A 70 -16.28 7.95 -0.65
C ASP A 70 -15.97 8.67 0.68
N PRO A 71 -16.70 8.39 1.78
CA PRO A 71 -16.42 8.99 3.09
C PRO A 71 -15.14 8.45 3.74
N ASN A 72 -14.51 7.42 3.17
CA ASN A 72 -13.25 6.87 3.68
C ASN A 72 -12.05 7.73 3.27
N TRP A 73 -11.13 7.94 4.21
CA TRP A 73 -9.80 8.43 3.91
C TRP A 73 -9.00 7.34 3.20
N ILE A 74 -8.31 7.71 2.13
CA ILE A 74 -7.41 6.83 1.40
C ILE A 74 -5.97 7.23 1.75
N GLY A 75 -5.21 6.27 2.27
CA GLY A 75 -3.80 6.44 2.56
C GLY A 75 -2.94 5.46 1.78
N PHE A 76 -1.71 5.87 1.49
CA PHE A 76 -0.71 5.04 0.84
C PHE A 76 0.55 4.95 1.70
N CYS A 77 1.21 3.80 1.67
CA CYS A 77 2.51 3.62 2.31
C CYS A 77 3.38 2.65 1.51
N GLN A 78 4.67 2.59 1.84
CA GLN A 78 5.61 1.67 1.19
C GLN A 78 5.82 0.44 2.07
N LYS A 79 6.22 -0.69 1.48
CA LYS A 79 6.47 -1.98 2.16
C LYS A 79 7.40 -1.99 3.39
N ARG A 80 8.10 -0.89 3.68
CA ARG A 80 9.01 -0.74 4.85
C ARG A 80 8.83 0.59 5.59
N ARG A 81 7.83 1.41 5.24
CA ARG A 81 7.59 2.71 5.85
C ARG A 81 6.10 2.80 6.18
N PHE A 82 5.80 2.75 7.47
CA PHE A 82 4.44 2.69 8.01
C PHE A 82 4.19 3.89 8.91
N TRP A 83 2.92 4.32 8.94
CA TRP A 83 2.43 5.28 9.90
C TRP A 83 2.20 4.56 11.22
N ILE A 84 2.85 5.01 12.29
CA ILE A 84 2.67 4.43 13.62
C ILE A 84 1.60 5.19 14.41
N LYS A 85 0.93 4.47 15.29
CA LYS A 85 0.02 5.04 16.28
C LYS A 85 0.78 6.00 17.19
N LYS A 86 0.12 7.08 17.64
CA LYS A 86 0.74 8.09 18.49
C LYS A 86 1.25 7.50 19.80
N GLU A 87 0.55 6.49 20.33
CA GLU A 87 0.91 5.77 21.55
C GLU A 87 2.13 4.85 21.38
N SER A 88 2.61 4.67 20.14
CA SER A 88 3.80 3.88 19.80
C SER A 88 5.09 4.70 19.77
N LEU A 89 5.01 6.02 19.93
CA LEU A 89 6.20 6.88 19.99
C LEU A 89 7.13 6.43 21.13
N ASN A 90 8.43 6.31 20.84
CA ASN A 90 9.48 5.86 21.76
C ASN A 90 9.31 4.42 22.31
N LYS A 91 8.43 3.60 21.73
CA LYS A 91 8.37 2.16 22.06
C LYS A 91 9.33 1.36 21.19
N ASN A 92 9.91 0.31 21.76
CA ASN A 92 10.69 -0.65 21.00
C ASN A 92 9.75 -1.48 20.12
N VAL A 93 10.05 -1.50 18.82
CA VAL A 93 9.29 -2.24 17.82
C VAL A 93 10.18 -3.32 17.22
N ASP A 94 9.72 -4.56 17.24
CA ASP A 94 10.39 -5.72 16.68
C ASP A 94 9.42 -6.65 15.96
N ASN A 95 9.92 -7.80 15.50
CA ASN A 95 9.14 -8.78 14.75
C ASN A 95 8.03 -9.45 15.57
N SER A 96 8.03 -9.34 16.89
CA SER A 96 7.02 -9.92 17.77
C SER A 96 5.83 -8.98 18.01
N ASN A 97 6.03 -7.66 17.93
CA ASN A 97 5.02 -6.67 18.33
C ASN A 97 4.64 -5.65 17.24
N TYR A 98 5.27 -5.67 16.05
CA TYR A 98 5.06 -4.64 15.02
C TYR A 98 3.58 -4.38 14.66
N LEU A 99 2.72 -5.41 14.63
CA LEU A 99 1.29 -5.29 14.32
C LEU A 99 0.52 -4.42 15.31
N ASP A 100 0.99 -4.29 16.55
CA ASP A 100 0.34 -3.48 17.56
C ASP A 100 0.55 -1.97 17.32
N HIS A 101 1.55 -1.63 16.51
CA HIS A 101 2.07 -0.28 16.43
C HIS A 101 1.54 0.58 15.28
N PHE A 102 0.84 0.01 14.30
CA PHE A 102 0.18 0.73 13.20
C PHE A 102 -1.33 0.48 13.16
#